data_AF-A0AAW5EJF8-F1
#
_entry.id   AF-A0AAW5EJF8-F1
#
_cell.length_a   1.000
_cell.length_b   1.000
_cell.length_c   1.000
_cell.angle_alpha   90.00
_cell.angle_beta   90.00
_cell.angle_gamma   90.00
#
_symmetry.space_group_name_H-M   'P 1'
#
loop_
_entity.id
_entity.type
_entity.pdbx_description
1 polymer ?
#
loop_
_entity_poly.entity_id
_entity_poly.type
_entity_poly.pdbx_seq_one_letter_code
_entity_poly.pdbx_strand_id
1 'polypeptide(L)'
;EENKTLPYEQRKDWEYFWCVDPIDGTKEFINKNGEFTINIALVYKDTPVLGVVYAPALELLYSAKKGEGAFKNSVKLPLQRNDDFFKIVASKSHVNEQTKDFIDSIQTNKQKEFVSMG
;
A
#
# COMPACT_ATOMS: atom_id res chain seq x y z
N GLU A 1 15.71 -21.08 -15.28
CA GLU A 1 14.65 -21.18 -16.30
C GLU A 1 13.39 -20.56 -15.72
N GLU A 2 13.10 -19.32 -16.08
CA GLU A 2 11.81 -18.69 -15.82
C GLU A 2 10.81 -19.24 -16.85
N ASN A 3 9.73 -19.83 -16.35
CA ASN A 3 8.49 -20.16 -17.07
C ASN A 3 8.56 -21.18 -18.22
N LYS A 4 8.44 -22.47 -17.88
CA LYS A 4 7.53 -23.33 -18.65
C LYS A 4 6.11 -22.98 -18.23
N THR A 5 5.49 -22.03 -18.92
CA THR A 5 4.09 -21.67 -18.70
C THR A 5 3.24 -22.92 -18.99
N LEU A 6 2.57 -23.47 -17.98
CA LEU A 6 1.68 -24.62 -18.18
C LEU A 6 0.56 -24.25 -19.17
N PRO A 7 0.08 -25.18 -20.01
CA PRO A 7 -1.01 -24.91 -20.94
C PRO A 7 -2.25 -24.36 -20.22
N TYR A 8 -2.98 -23.43 -20.85
CA TYR A 8 -4.22 -22.87 -20.28
C TYR A 8 -5.22 -23.95 -19.86
N GLU A 9 -5.35 -25.01 -20.66
CA GLU A 9 -6.23 -26.15 -20.38
C GLU A 9 -5.96 -26.84 -19.04
N GLN A 10 -4.73 -26.77 -18.53
CA GLN A 10 -4.38 -27.33 -17.21
C GLN A 10 -4.64 -26.35 -16.06
N ARG A 11 -4.67 -25.04 -16.36
CA ARG A 11 -4.74 -23.95 -15.37
C ARG A 11 -6.15 -23.39 -15.19
N LYS A 12 -7.02 -23.56 -16.19
CA LYS A 12 -8.36 -22.95 -16.22
C LYS A 12 -9.27 -23.38 -15.06
N ASP A 13 -9.05 -24.59 -14.54
CA ASP A 13 -9.86 -25.18 -13.47
C ASP A 13 -9.22 -24.99 -12.08
N TRP A 14 -8.11 -24.25 -11.97
CA TRP A 14 -7.48 -23.98 -10.69
C TRP A 14 -8.36 -23.07 -9.86
N GLU A 15 -8.73 -23.54 -8.68
CA GLU A 15 -9.44 -22.71 -7.73
C GLU A 15 -8.54 -21.67 -7.05
N TYR A 16 -7.21 -21.88 -7.05
CA TYR A 16 -6.25 -20.98 -6.43
C TYR A 16 -5.18 -20.55 -7.42
N PHE A 17 -4.81 -19.28 -7.37
CA PHE A 17 -3.61 -18.79 -8.03
C PHE A 17 -2.95 -17.64 -7.24
N TRP A 18 -1.65 -17.47 -7.47
CA TRP A 18 -0.90 -16.33 -6.95
C TRP A 18 -0.85 -15.23 -8.00
N CYS A 19 -1.23 -14.02 -7.62
CA CYS A 19 -1.01 -12.80 -8.38
C CYS A 19 0.17 -12.06 -7.75
N VAL A 20 1.26 -11.88 -8.50
CA VAL A 20 2.50 -11.32 -7.99
C VAL A 20 2.96 -10.20 -8.92
N ASP A 21 3.19 -9.02 -8.35
CA ASP A 21 3.96 -7.95 -8.97
C ASP A 21 5.28 -7.79 -8.21
N PRO A 22 6.41 -8.19 -8.80
CA PRO A 22 7.69 -8.15 -8.12
C PRO A 22 8.21 -6.74 -7.90
N ILE A 23 7.79 -5.75 -8.70
CA ILE A 23 8.21 -4.34 -8.56
C ILE A 23 7.09 -3.43 -9.08
N ASP A 24 6.24 -2.98 -8.16
CA ASP A 24 5.33 -1.86 -8.40
C ASP A 24 6.02 -0.54 -7.98
N GLY A 25 5.98 0.48 -8.85
CA GLY A 25 6.85 1.66 -8.75
C GLY A 25 8.18 1.52 -9.51
N THR A 26 8.15 1.01 -10.74
CA THR A 26 9.36 0.77 -11.55
C THR A 26 10.19 2.02 -11.83
N LYS A 27 9.56 3.19 -12.02
CA LYS A 27 10.27 4.46 -12.21
C LYS A 27 11.01 4.87 -10.94
N GLU A 28 10.34 4.75 -9.81
CA GLU A 28 10.81 5.04 -8.47
C GLU A 28 11.98 4.11 -8.11
N PHE A 29 11.87 2.82 -8.44
CA PHE A 29 12.93 1.83 -8.32
C PHE A 29 14.17 2.21 -9.16
N ILE A 30 13.99 2.55 -10.45
CA ILE A 30 15.07 2.98 -11.34
C ILE A 30 15.75 4.25 -10.81
N ASN A 31 14.95 5.19 -10.31
CA ASN A 31 15.41 6.46 -9.75
C ASN A 31 16.01 6.32 -8.34
N LYS A 32 15.97 5.13 -7.74
CA LYS A 32 16.50 4.82 -6.39
C LYS A 32 15.96 5.74 -5.30
N ASN A 33 14.71 6.18 -5.41
CA ASN A 33 14.08 7.06 -4.43
C ASN A 33 13.42 6.29 -3.26
N GLY A 34 13.42 4.95 -3.31
CA GLY A 34 12.90 4.09 -2.24
C GLY A 34 11.38 3.92 -2.22
N GLU A 35 10.66 4.50 -3.18
CA GLU A 35 9.19 4.46 -3.23
C GLU A 35 8.70 3.34 -4.17
N PHE A 36 9.02 2.08 -3.85
CA PHE A 36 8.55 0.91 -4.61
C PHE A 36 8.08 -0.21 -3.67
N THR A 37 7.25 -1.12 -4.20
CA THR A 37 6.69 -2.24 -3.43
C THR A 37 6.71 -3.56 -4.18
N ILE A 38 6.66 -4.65 -3.41
CA ILE A 38 6.36 -6.01 -3.88
C ILE A 38 4.93 -6.32 -3.46
N ASN A 39 4.08 -6.68 -4.42
CA ASN A 39 2.68 -6.98 -4.19
C ASN A 39 2.42 -8.47 -4.44
N ILE A 40 1.87 -9.18 -3.45
CA ILE A 40 1.52 -10.60 -3.55
C ILE A 40 0.10 -10.80 -3.07
N ALA A 41 -0.74 -11.46 -3.87
CA ALA A 41 -2.06 -11.88 -3.48
C ALA A 41 -2.28 -13.37 -3.78
N LEU A 42 -2.91 -14.08 -2.84
CA LEU A 42 -3.51 -15.39 -3.10
C LEU A 42 -4.99 -15.16 -3.41
N VAL A 43 -5.41 -15.60 -4.60
CA VAL A 43 -6.79 -15.49 -5.06
C VAL A 43 -7.42 -16.88 -5.03
N TYR A 44 -8.59 -16.99 -4.42
CA TYR A 44 -9.47 -18.15 -4.50
C TYR A 44 -10.63 -17.81 -5.44
N LYS A 45 -10.71 -18.50 -6.58
CA LYS A 45 -11.63 -18.22 -7.69
C LYS A 45 -11.47 -16.77 -8.17
N ASP A 46 -12.40 -15.91 -7.80
CA ASP A 46 -12.47 -14.49 -8.14
C ASP A 46 -12.15 -13.57 -6.95
N THR A 47 -11.86 -14.13 -5.78
CA THR A 47 -11.77 -13.40 -4.52
C THR A 47 -10.36 -13.49 -3.91
N PRO A 48 -9.67 -12.36 -3.68
CA PRO A 48 -8.42 -12.33 -2.90
C PRO A 48 -8.68 -12.78 -1.45
N VAL A 49 -7.92 -13.78 -0.99
CA VAL A 49 -8.06 -14.36 0.36
C VAL A 49 -6.86 -14.06 1.27
N LEU A 50 -5.71 -13.71 0.68
CA LEU A 50 -4.52 -13.25 1.36
C LEU A 50 -3.83 -12.18 0.51
N GLY A 51 -3.32 -11.13 1.14
CA GLY A 51 -2.59 -10.06 0.49
C GLY A 51 -1.37 -9.63 1.30
N VAL A 52 -0.28 -9.32 0.60
CA VAL A 52 0.96 -8.78 1.14
C VAL A 52 1.41 -7.63 0.25
N VAL A 53 1.71 -6.49 0.88
CA VAL A 53 2.37 -5.34 0.25
C VAL A 53 3.63 -5.07 1.07
N TYR A 54 4.78 -5.25 0.46
CA TYR A 54 6.07 -5.04 1.12
C TYR A 54 6.81 -3.89 0.44
N ALA A 55 7.16 -2.84 1.19
CA ALA A 55 8.01 -1.74 0.74
C ALA A 55 9.43 -1.97 1.29
N PRO A 56 10.36 -2.57 0.52
CA PRO A 56 11.63 -3.06 1.08
C PRO A 56 12.54 -1.93 1.56
N ALA A 57 12.59 -0.82 0.82
CA ALA A 57 13.40 0.34 1.16
C ALA A 57 12.91 1.06 2.44
N LEU A 58 11.67 0.82 2.86
CA LEU A 58 11.08 1.39 4.08
C LEU A 58 10.98 0.38 5.23
N GLU A 59 11.34 -0.89 4.99
CA GLU A 59 11.13 -2.00 5.94
C GLU A 59 9.67 -2.07 6.44
N LEU A 60 8.71 -1.80 5.54
CA LEU A 60 7.27 -1.81 5.83
C LEU A 60 6.59 -3.00 5.16
N LEU A 61 5.99 -3.86 5.98
CA LEU A 61 5.18 -4.99 5.56
C LEU A 61 3.73 -4.74 5.95
N TYR A 62 2.85 -4.68 4.96
CA TYR A 62 1.41 -4.78 5.15
C TYR A 62 0.95 -6.17 4.77
N SER A 63 0.12 -6.80 5.60
CA SER A 63 -0.45 -8.11 5.30
C SER A 63 -1.89 -8.21 5.75
N ALA A 64 -2.69 -8.99 5.04
CA ALA A 64 -4.07 -9.25 5.41
C ALA A 64 -4.49 -10.66 4.97
N LYS A 65 -5.38 -11.26 5.74
CA LYS A 65 -6.02 -12.53 5.40
C LYS A 65 -7.51 -12.45 5.70
N LYS A 66 -8.32 -13.02 4.80
CA LYS A 66 -9.78 -13.03 4.92
C LYS A 66 -10.20 -13.59 6.29
N GLY A 67 -10.93 -12.78 7.06
CA GLY A 67 -11.40 -13.13 8.41
C GLY A 67 -10.44 -12.84 9.56
N GLU A 68 -9.18 -12.49 9.30
CA GLU A 68 -8.16 -12.28 10.35
C GLU A 68 -7.77 -10.80 10.55
N GLY A 69 -8.16 -9.95 9.60
CA GLY A 69 -7.88 -8.51 9.60
C GLY A 69 -6.63 -8.17 8.79
N ALA A 70 -6.13 -6.95 9.01
CA ALA A 70 -4.94 -6.43 8.36
C ALA A 70 -3.88 -6.05 9.41
N PHE A 71 -2.62 -6.07 9.00
CA PHE A 71 -1.46 -5.86 9.86
C PHE A 71 -0.45 -4.95 9.17
N LYS A 72 0.24 -4.13 9.96
CA LYS A 72 1.44 -3.39 9.56
C LYS A 72 2.58 -3.83 10.48
N ASN A 73 3.64 -4.41 9.92
CA ASN A 73 4.78 -4.96 10.67
C ASN A 73 4.32 -5.84 11.86
N SER A 74 3.41 -6.77 11.58
CA SER A 74 2.79 -7.69 12.56
C SER A 74 1.89 -7.02 13.62
N VAL A 75 1.68 -5.70 13.57
CA VAL A 75 0.73 -4.98 14.43
C VAL A 75 -0.62 -4.89 13.74
N LYS A 76 -1.68 -5.35 14.42
CA LYS A 76 -3.05 -5.36 13.88
C LYS A 76 -3.57 -3.94 13.63
N LEU A 77 -4.23 -3.76 12.49
CA LEU A 77 -4.88 -2.51 12.07
C LEU A 77 -6.38 -2.53 12.41
N PRO A 78 -7.00 -1.35 12.61
CA PRO A 78 -6.38 -0.03 12.64
C PRO A 78 -5.50 0.18 13.89
N LEU A 79 -4.41 0.93 13.75
CA LEU A 79 -3.61 1.34 14.90
C LEU A 79 -4.43 2.32 15.76
N GLN A 80 -4.48 2.08 17.06
CA GLN A 80 -4.98 3.08 18.00
C GLN A 80 -3.93 4.19 18.13
N ARG A 81 -4.30 5.43 17.81
CA ARG A 81 -3.40 6.58 17.82
C ARG A 81 -3.96 7.66 18.73
N ASN A 82 -3.16 8.09 19.71
CA ASN A 82 -3.36 9.34 20.44
C ASN A 82 -2.30 10.32 19.95
N ASP A 83 -2.47 10.82 18.73
CA ASP A 83 -1.57 11.85 18.21
C ASP A 83 -1.98 13.23 18.74
N ASP A 84 -1.01 14.03 19.17
CA ASP A 84 -1.17 15.46 19.49
C ASP A 84 -1.36 16.32 18.23
N PHE A 85 -1.21 15.71 17.06
CA PHE A 85 -1.21 16.36 15.77
C PHE A 85 -2.46 16.04 14.94
N PHE A 86 -2.91 17.02 14.16
CA PHE A 86 -3.88 16.84 13.10
C PHE A 86 -3.12 16.61 11.79
N LYS A 87 -3.00 15.33 11.38
CA LYS A 87 -2.23 14.93 10.21
C LYS A 87 -3.03 15.17 8.92
N ILE A 88 -2.48 16.00 8.04
CA ILE A 88 -3.07 16.36 6.75
C ILE A 88 -2.22 15.75 5.64
N VAL A 89 -2.86 14.95 4.79
CA VAL A 89 -2.21 14.33 3.63
C VAL A 89 -2.62 15.09 2.38
N ALA A 90 -1.65 15.60 1.62
CA ALA A 90 -1.89 16.19 0.30
C ALA A 90 -0.77 15.81 -0.67
N SER A 91 -1.02 16.02 -1.97
CA SER A 91 -0.04 15.73 -3.02
C SER A 91 1.20 16.63 -2.91
N LYS A 92 2.39 16.06 -3.11
CA LYS A 92 3.65 16.85 -3.27
C LYS A 92 3.55 17.78 -4.47
N SER A 93 2.81 17.38 -5.50
CA SER A 93 2.79 18.04 -6.81
C SER A 93 1.78 19.19 -6.94
N HIS A 94 0.86 19.37 -5.97
CA HIS A 94 -0.28 20.31 -6.10
C HIS A 94 -0.54 21.15 -4.84
N VAL A 95 0.52 21.57 -4.13
CA VAL A 95 0.36 22.57 -3.06
C VAL A 95 0.25 23.97 -3.68
N ASN A 96 -0.97 24.38 -4.01
CA ASN A 96 -1.28 25.76 -4.41
C ASN A 96 -1.82 26.59 -3.22
N GLU A 97 -2.04 27.88 -3.44
CA GLU A 97 -2.51 28.82 -2.41
C GLU A 97 -3.87 28.42 -1.84
N GLN A 98 -4.79 27.93 -2.68
CA GLN A 98 -6.11 27.44 -2.25
C GLN A 98 -6.01 26.24 -1.28
N THR A 99 -5.06 25.34 -1.51
CA THR A 99 -4.81 24.21 -0.60
C THR A 99 -4.32 24.69 0.76
N LYS A 100 -3.48 25.74 0.80
CA LYS A 100 -3.02 26.35 2.06
C LYS A 100 -4.17 27.02 2.80
N ASP A 101 -4.96 27.83 2.10
CA ASP A 101 -6.12 28.52 2.69
C ASP A 101 -7.13 27.52 3.27
N PHE A 102 -7.39 26.44 2.54
CA PHE A 102 -8.24 25.36 3.03
C PHE A 102 -7.66 24.71 4.29
N ILE A 103 -6.37 24.39 4.30
CA ILE A 103 -5.69 23.81 5.47
C ILE A 103 -5.77 24.75 6.66
N ASP A 104 -5.55 26.04 6.47
CA ASP A 104 -5.59 27.05 7.53
C ASP A 104 -7.00 27.22 8.09
N SER A 105 -8.03 27.11 7.25
CA SER A 105 -9.44 27.16 7.65
C SER A 105 -9.87 26.00 8.59
N ILE A 106 -9.12 24.89 8.62
CA ILE A 106 -9.44 23.76 9.50
C ILE A 106 -9.29 24.17 10.97
N GLN A 107 -10.39 24.22 11.69
CA GLN A 107 -10.41 24.49 13.13
C GLN A 107 -10.08 23.23 13.92
N THR A 108 -8.93 23.24 14.59
CA THR A 108 -8.50 22.14 15.45
C THR A 108 -7.62 22.69 16.58
N ASN A 109 -7.71 22.07 17.75
CA ASN A 109 -6.85 22.35 18.89
C ASN A 109 -5.51 21.57 18.84
N LYS A 110 -5.36 20.69 17.85
CA LYS A 110 -4.14 19.89 17.62
C LYS A 110 -3.19 20.59 16.66
N GLN A 111 -1.90 20.38 16.83
CA GLN A 111 -0.90 20.95 15.91
C GLN A 111 -1.06 20.32 14.51
N LYS A 112 -1.17 21.14 13.46
CA LYS A 112 -1.32 20.63 12.09
C LYS A 112 0.03 20.09 11.60
N GLU A 113 0.08 18.84 11.15
CA GLU A 113 1.26 18.20 10.57
C GLU A 113 0.99 17.85 9.11
N PHE A 114 1.83 18.35 8.21
CA PHE A 114 1.70 18.08 6.78
C PHE A 114 2.51 16.85 6.38
N VAL A 115 1.85 15.87 5.78
CA VAL A 115 2.51 14.71 5.18
C VAL A 115 2.28 14.74 3.68
N SER A 116 3.36 14.98 2.96
CA SER A 116 3.34 15.04 1.50
C SER A 116 3.43 13.63 0.91
N MET A 117 2.45 13.23 0.11
CA MET A 117 2.39 11.91 -0.54
C MET A 117 2.25 12.10 -2.05
N GLY A 118 3.17 11.54 -2.84
CA GLY A 118 3.13 11.60 -4.31
C GLY A 118 3.55 12.94 -4.90
#